data_AF-A0AAE5VPW6-F1
#
_entry.id   AF-A0AAE5VPW6-F1
#
_cell.length_a   1.000
_cell.length_b   1.000
_cell.length_c   1.000
_cell.angle_alpha   90.00
_cell.angle_beta   90.00
_cell.angle_gamma   90.00
#
_symmetry.space_group_name_H-M   'P 1'
#
loop_
_entity.id
_entity.type
_entity.pdbx_description
1 polymer ?
#
loop_
_entity_poly.entity_id
_entity_poly.type
_entity_poly.pdbx_seq_one_letter_code
_entity_poly.pdbx_strand_id
1 'polypeptide(L)'
;MVSGCAGKEARLIAAANTRGKAAADVNLPDLPEECRQKMGRVVPKYGAEKPPNTQLRWEISADAVDSRTGRCAGFYDGVKTRLSRQETR
;
A
#
# COMPACT_ATOMS: atom_id res chain seq x y z
N MET A 1 -10.30 -40.10 32.75
CA MET A 1 -9.51 -38.95 32.24
C MET A 1 -9.81 -38.76 30.75
N VAL A 2 -10.80 -37.92 30.39
CA VAL A 2 -11.13 -37.59 28.97
C VAL A 2 -11.43 -36.08 28.77
N SER A 3 -11.55 -35.28 29.83
CA SER A 3 -11.86 -33.84 29.72
C SER A 3 -10.70 -32.99 29.16
N GLY A 4 -9.47 -33.50 29.16
CA GLY A 4 -8.29 -32.77 28.71
C GLY A 4 -8.16 -32.61 27.18
N CYS A 5 -8.81 -33.48 26.40
CA CYS A 5 -8.74 -33.44 24.93
C CYS A 5 -9.83 -32.54 24.32
N ALA A 6 -11.06 -32.58 24.86
CA ALA A 6 -12.18 -31.77 24.38
C ALA A 6 -11.91 -30.26 24.48
N GLY A 7 -11.29 -29.80 25.58
CA GLY A 7 -10.89 -28.40 25.73
C GLY A 7 -9.77 -27.95 24.80
N LYS A 8 -8.92 -28.88 24.33
CA LYS A 8 -7.85 -28.59 23.36
C LYS A 8 -8.41 -28.50 21.94
N GLU A 9 -9.35 -29.37 21.59
CA GLU A 9 -10.00 -29.37 20.28
C GLU A 9 -10.78 -28.06 20.03
N ALA A 10 -11.55 -27.60 21.01
CA ALA A 10 -12.25 -26.31 20.92
C ALA A 10 -11.29 -25.12 20.73
N ARG A 11 -10.13 -25.14 21.40
CA ARG A 11 -9.09 -24.11 21.23
C ARG A 11 -8.44 -24.17 19.85
N LEU A 12 -8.21 -25.36 19.32
CA LEU A 12 -7.64 -25.55 17.98
C LEU A 12 -8.60 -25.08 16.90
N ILE A 13 -9.90 -25.39 17.02
CA ILE A 13 -10.93 -24.91 16.09
C ILE A 13 -11.05 -23.39 16.14
N ALA A 14 -11.05 -22.78 17.34
CA ALA A 14 -11.08 -21.33 17.48
C ALA A 14 -9.83 -20.64 16.89
N ALA A 15 -8.65 -21.23 17.09
CA ALA A 15 -7.40 -20.75 16.50
C ALA A 15 -7.40 -20.88 14.97
N ALA A 16 -7.87 -22.02 14.45
CA ALA A 16 -8.00 -22.27 13.02
C ALA A 16 -9.00 -21.31 12.36
N ASN A 17 -10.15 -21.05 13.00
CA ASN A 17 -11.13 -20.07 12.52
C ASN A 17 -10.57 -18.64 12.52
N THR A 18 -9.82 -18.27 13.56
CA THR A 18 -9.16 -16.95 13.62
C THR A 18 -8.10 -16.81 12.52
N ARG A 19 -7.27 -17.84 12.31
CA ARG A 19 -6.29 -17.89 11.22
C ARG A 19 -6.95 -17.87 9.84
N GLY A 20 -8.01 -18.65 9.65
CA GLY A 20 -8.75 -18.73 8.39
C GLY A 20 -9.41 -17.41 8.02
N LYS A 21 -10.02 -16.71 9.00
CA LYS A 21 -10.56 -15.35 8.80
C LYS A 21 -9.47 -14.35 8.49
N ALA A 22 -8.34 -14.41 9.21
CA ALA A 22 -7.19 -13.54 8.93
C ALA A 22 -6.62 -13.78 7.53
N ALA A 23 -6.48 -15.03 7.08
CA ALA A 23 -5.98 -15.34 5.74
C ALA A 23 -6.96 -14.95 4.63
N ALA A 24 -8.27 -15.23 4.81
CA ALA A 24 -9.29 -14.89 3.83
C ALA A 24 -9.44 -13.38 3.57
N ASP A 25 -9.10 -12.55 4.56
CA ASP A 25 -9.21 -11.09 4.49
C ASP A 25 -7.96 -10.41 3.88
N VAL A 26 -6.92 -11.18 3.55
CA VAL A 26 -5.55 -10.65 3.43
C VAL A 26 -4.93 -10.78 2.04
N ASN A 27 -5.73 -11.08 1.01
CA ASN A 27 -5.24 -11.04 -0.37
C ASN A 27 -5.34 -9.62 -0.97
N LEU A 28 -4.39 -8.75 -0.65
CA LEU A 28 -4.33 -7.40 -1.23
C LEU A 28 -3.88 -7.47 -2.71
N PRO A 29 -4.66 -6.91 -3.65
CA PRO A 29 -4.25 -6.85 -5.05
C PRO A 29 -3.01 -5.97 -5.23
N ASP A 30 -2.37 -6.04 -6.40
CA ASP A 30 -1.35 -5.05 -6.73
C ASP A 30 -1.99 -3.67 -6.86
N LEU A 31 -1.28 -2.65 -6.36
CA LEU A 31 -1.69 -1.27 -6.56
C LEU A 31 -1.53 -0.93 -8.05
N PRO A 32 -2.59 -0.46 -8.74
CA PRO A 32 -2.54 -0.15 -10.16
C PRO A 32 -1.43 0.87 -10.50
N GLU A 33 -0.86 0.76 -11.70
CA GLU A 33 0.29 1.58 -12.10
C GLU A 33 -0.08 3.06 -12.17
N GLU A 34 -1.29 3.40 -12.57
CA GLU A 34 -1.80 4.77 -12.56
C GLU A 34 -1.79 5.40 -11.16
N CYS A 35 -1.95 4.61 -10.10
CA CYS A 35 -1.86 5.08 -8.72
C CYS A 35 -0.41 5.33 -8.27
N ARG A 36 0.58 4.89 -9.04
CA ARG A 36 2.03 5.09 -8.80
C ARG A 36 2.62 6.21 -9.65
N GLN A 37 1.86 6.70 -10.63
CA GLN A 37 2.32 7.70 -11.57
C GLN A 37 2.68 9.02 -10.87
N LYS A 38 3.82 9.57 -11.29
CA LYS A 38 4.29 10.89 -10.89
C LYS A 38 3.71 11.96 -11.81
N MET A 39 3.61 13.19 -11.30
CA MET A 39 3.16 14.33 -12.09
C MET A 39 4.12 14.62 -13.25
N GLY A 40 3.54 14.92 -14.42
CA GLY A 40 4.31 15.36 -15.58
C GLY A 40 5.09 16.64 -15.26
N ARG A 41 6.38 16.65 -15.59
CA ARG A 41 7.21 17.86 -15.49
C ARG A 41 7.02 18.72 -16.74
N VAL A 42 6.92 20.02 -16.53
CA VAL A 42 6.80 21.01 -17.60
C VAL A 42 8.17 21.61 -17.81
N VAL A 43 8.73 21.43 -19.01
CA VAL A 43 9.99 22.07 -19.43
C VAL A 43 9.62 23.19 -20.41
N PRO A 44 9.77 24.47 -20.04
CA PRO A 44 9.37 25.57 -20.89
C PRO A 44 10.19 25.63 -22.16
N LYS A 45 9.55 26.02 -23.25
CA LYS A 45 10.25 26.43 -24.46
C LYS A 45 10.63 27.89 -24.34
N TYR A 46 11.94 28.15 -24.26
CA TYR A 46 12.48 29.51 -24.26
C TYR A 46 11.95 30.31 -25.46
N GLY A 47 11.41 31.50 -25.21
CA GLY A 47 10.93 32.42 -26.24
C GLY A 47 9.46 32.26 -26.67
N ALA A 48 8.74 31.24 -26.19
CA ALA A 48 7.33 31.01 -26.56
C ALA A 48 6.34 31.09 -25.39
N GLU A 49 6.81 31.03 -24.14
CA GLU A 49 5.96 30.86 -22.96
C GLU A 49 6.08 32.00 -21.94
N LYS A 50 5.00 32.21 -21.16
CA LYS A 50 4.87 33.22 -20.09
C LYS A 50 5.91 33.02 -18.96
N PRO A 51 6.20 34.05 -18.15
CA PRO A 51 7.37 34.08 -17.27
C PRO A 51 7.45 32.91 -16.25
N PRO A 52 8.68 32.48 -15.88
CA PRO A 52 8.99 31.23 -15.17
C PRO A 52 8.46 31.11 -13.72
N ASN A 53 7.89 32.18 -13.15
CA ASN A 53 7.39 32.16 -11.77
C ASN A 53 6.19 31.19 -11.60
N THR A 54 5.36 31.03 -12.62
CA THR A 54 4.26 30.04 -12.60
C THR A 54 4.78 28.61 -12.68
N GLN A 55 5.93 28.39 -13.31
CA GLN A 55 6.58 27.08 -13.39
C GLN A 55 7.18 26.66 -12.05
N LEU A 56 7.89 27.55 -11.34
CA LEU A 56 8.44 27.22 -10.01
C LEU A 56 7.34 26.76 -9.04
N ARG A 57 6.17 27.42 -9.05
CA ARG A 57 5.03 27.00 -8.24
C ARG A 57 4.44 25.66 -8.69
N TRP A 58 4.48 25.37 -10.00
CA TRP A 58 4.09 24.07 -10.53
C TRP A 58 5.03 22.96 -10.08
N GLU A 59 6.35 23.17 -10.18
CA GLU A 59 7.36 22.18 -9.78
C GLU A 59 7.25 21.83 -8.29
N ILE A 60 7.08 22.84 -7.42
CA ILE A 60 6.83 22.63 -5.99
C ILE A 60 5.58 21.77 -5.77
N SER A 61 4.51 22.04 -6.52
CA SER A 61 3.26 21.28 -6.42
C SER A 61 3.43 19.84 -6.92
N ALA A 62 4.16 19.67 -8.03
CA ALA A 62 4.48 18.37 -8.60
C ALA A 62 5.31 17.51 -7.65
N ASP A 63 6.34 18.08 -7.02
CA ASP A 63 7.17 17.40 -6.03
C ASP A 63 6.37 17.01 -4.77
N ALA A 64 5.47 17.88 -4.31
CA ALA A 64 4.62 17.59 -3.16
C ALA A 64 3.65 16.42 -3.44
N VAL A 65 3.05 16.40 -4.63
CA VAL A 65 2.18 15.29 -5.06
C VAL A 65 2.98 14.01 -5.20
N ASP A 66 4.13 14.04 -5.88
CA ASP A 66 4.99 12.86 -6.04
C ASP A 66 5.45 12.27 -4.71
N SER A 67 5.81 13.14 -3.75
CA SER A 67 6.18 12.73 -2.40
C SER A 67 5.01 12.07 -1.68
N ARG A 68 3.79 12.59 -1.82
CA ARG A 68 2.59 11.97 -1.28
C ARG A 68 2.31 10.62 -1.93
N THR A 69 2.33 10.56 -3.26
CA THR A 69 2.11 9.33 -4.04
C THR A 69 3.10 8.25 -3.63
N GLY A 70 4.40 8.58 -3.58
CA GLY A 70 5.44 7.64 -3.16
C GLY A 70 5.26 7.12 -1.73
N ARG A 71 4.91 8.01 -0.78
CA ARG A 71 4.64 7.59 0.61
C ARG A 71 3.42 6.66 0.72
N CYS A 72 2.34 6.98 0.03
CA CYS A 72 1.12 6.17 0.04
C CYS A 72 1.35 4.80 -0.61
N ALA A 73 2.00 4.75 -1.77
CA ALA A 73 2.34 3.51 -2.46
C ALA A 73 3.27 2.64 -1.60
N GLY A 74 4.32 3.23 -1.03
CA GLY A 74 5.25 2.52 -0.16
C GLY A 74 4.60 1.98 1.12
N PHE A 75 3.64 2.71 1.70
CA PHE A 75 2.84 2.22 2.83
C PHE A 75 2.02 0.99 2.42
N TYR A 76 1.32 1.05 1.28
CA TYR A 76 0.53 -0.05 0.74
C TYR A 76 1.39 -1.31 0.51
N ASP A 77 2.53 -1.15 -0.17
CA ASP A 77 3.46 -2.26 -0.45
C ASP A 77 4.00 -2.88 0.85
N GLY A 78 4.27 -2.04 1.85
CA GLY A 78 4.66 -2.49 3.18
C GLY A 78 3.57 -3.30 3.89
N VAL A 79 2.30 -2.89 3.78
CA VAL A 79 1.15 -3.63 4.32
C VAL A 79 1.03 -4.97 3.59
N LYS A 80 0.97 -4.95 2.25
CA LYS A 80 0.86 -6.15 1.42
C LYS A 80 1.97 -7.16 1.72
N THR A 81 3.22 -6.72 1.88
CA THR A 81 4.37 -7.58 2.19
C THR A 81 4.28 -8.20 3.59
N ARG A 82 3.84 -7.44 4.60
CA ARG A 82 3.69 -7.98 5.97
C ARG A 82 2.61 -9.06 6.02
N LEU A 83 1.54 -8.81 5.28
CA LEU A 83 0.37 -9.66 5.17
C LEU A 83 0.68 -10.97 4.43
N SER A 84 1.34 -10.92 3.28
CA SER A 84 1.79 -12.14 2.57
C SER A 84 2.78 -12.98 3.37
N ARG A 85 3.63 -12.35 4.19
CA ARG A 85 4.56 -13.06 5.09
C ARG A 85 3.86 -13.73 6.27
N GLN A 86 2.71 -13.23 6.72
CA GLN A 86 1.93 -13.87 7.79
C GLN A 86 1.26 -15.16 7.31
N GLU A 87 0.98 -15.31 6.02
CA GLU A 87 0.45 -16.56 5.46
C GLU A 87 1.50 -17.69 5.42
N THR A 88 2.79 -17.37 5.44
CA THR A 88 3.88 -18.36 5.33
C THR A 88 4.35 -18.94 6.68
N ARG A 89 3.73 -18.58 7.81
CA ARG A 89 4.17 -18.94 9.18
C ARG A 89 3.09 -19.58 10.05
#